data_AF-A0A7X7XN21-F1
#
_entry.id   AF-A0A7X7XN21-F1
#
_cell.length_a   1.000
_cell.length_b   1.000
_cell.length_c   1.000
_cell.angle_alpha   90.00
_cell.angle_beta   90.00
_cell.angle_gamma   90.00
#
_symmetry.space_group_name_H-M   'P 1'
#
loop_
_entity.id
_entity.type
_entity.pdbx_description
1 polymer ?
#
loop_
_entity_poly.entity_id
_entity_poly.type
_entity_poly.pdbx_seq_one_letter_code
_entity_poly.pdbx_strand_id
1 'polypeptide(L)'
;MNVPWWAWVAVLVVILGMLAVDLFAHRRAHVVSVREAAAWSAVWVTLGLGFGAVVWAVYGAEAGGEYLAGYLIEKSLAVDNVFVFALIFSYFAVPRELQHRVLFFGVLGALVFRALFIAGGVVLIDRFSWVLYVFGAFLVFTGYRMFRHRFEHYDPSDNVVLRLFRRVVPTTDTYDGQRFWTRVDGRLVATPLLSVLVLVETSDIVFAVDSIPAIFAVTREPFLVFTSNAFAILGLRAMYFLLADLMHRFVYLKTGLAAILVFVGVKMLLLDVWKVPIWLSLTVIGASVAIAVVASLRATRGLGSSEEVDPGQRDPEAVPGRPVGAGDAGLRARADEVAVPEGLAVGQHGQGEAVVGHERVAGRPVPGDRVLAPHGERRRVAAAEVRRAGRGHDDARHVEPLLGADLGAAGDAAPEPPREVAQRPVGGQAAPEASGR
;
A
#
# COMPACT_ATOMS: atom_id res chain seq x y z
N MET A 1 31.25 -17.80 2.62
CA MET A 1 30.71 -19.08 2.10
C MET A 1 31.13 -19.22 0.64
N ASN A 2 31.65 -20.38 0.20
CA ASN A 2 31.92 -20.58 -1.23
C ASN A 2 30.74 -21.29 -1.87
N VAL A 3 29.98 -20.56 -2.69
CA VAL A 3 28.81 -21.09 -3.39
C VAL A 3 29.20 -21.40 -4.83
N PRO A 4 29.14 -22.66 -5.27
CA PRO A 4 29.47 -22.99 -6.64
C PRO A 4 28.42 -22.40 -7.59
N TRP A 5 28.83 -21.99 -8.79
CA TRP A 5 27.96 -21.36 -9.78
C TRP A 5 26.74 -22.23 -10.14
N TRP A 6 26.86 -23.56 -10.10
CA TRP A 6 25.76 -24.47 -10.38
C TRP A 6 24.66 -24.40 -9.32
N ALA A 7 24.97 -24.04 -8.07
CA ALA A 7 23.97 -23.89 -7.02
C ALA A 7 23.06 -22.69 -7.28
N TRP A 8 23.62 -21.60 -7.82
CA TRP A 8 22.84 -20.46 -8.31
C TRP A 8 21.90 -20.87 -9.43
N VAL A 9 22.41 -21.60 -10.43
CA VAL A 9 21.58 -22.09 -11.54
C VAL A 9 20.48 -23.04 -11.04
N ALA A 10 20.81 -23.98 -10.15
CA ALA A 10 19.86 -24.91 -9.57
C ALA A 10 18.74 -24.18 -8.82
N VAL A 11 19.08 -23.19 -7.99
CA VAL A 11 18.09 -22.38 -7.28
C VAL A 11 17.22 -21.57 -8.23
N LEU A 12 17.80 -20.94 -9.25
CA LEU A 12 17.02 -20.21 -10.25
C LEU A 12 16.06 -21.13 -11.00
N VAL A 13 16.48 -22.34 -11.35
CA VAL A 13 15.60 -23.37 -11.94
C VAL A 13 14.48 -23.75 -10.97
N VAL A 14 14.76 -23.94 -9.69
CA VAL A 14 13.75 -24.21 -8.67
C VAL A 14 12.76 -23.06 -8.55
N ILE A 15 13.23 -21.81 -8.48
CA ILE A 15 12.39 -20.61 -8.41
C ILE A 15 11.50 -20.49 -9.66
N LEU A 16 12.07 -20.66 -10.86
CA LEU A 16 11.31 -20.63 -12.11
C LEU A 16 10.28 -21.77 -12.17
N GLY A 17 10.65 -22.97 -11.71
CA GLY A 17 9.73 -24.10 -11.58
C GLY A 17 8.59 -23.81 -10.62
N MET A 18 8.89 -23.18 -9.47
CA MET A 18 7.90 -22.73 -8.50
C MET A 18 6.95 -21.68 -9.10
N LEU A 19 7.46 -20.67 -9.80
CA LEU A 19 6.66 -19.68 -10.51
C LEU A 19 5.79 -20.32 -11.59
N ALA A 20 6.32 -21.33 -12.30
CA ALA A 20 5.55 -22.09 -13.28
C ALA A 20 4.40 -22.86 -12.60
N VAL A 21 4.67 -23.57 -11.49
CA VAL A 21 3.64 -24.26 -10.71
C VAL A 21 2.56 -23.28 -10.24
N ASP A 22 2.98 -22.12 -9.71
CA ASP A 22 2.09 -21.06 -9.25
C ASP A 22 1.17 -20.54 -10.38
N LEU A 23 1.72 -20.37 -11.58
CA LEU A 23 0.98 -19.98 -12.80
C LEU A 23 0.02 -21.08 -13.27
N PHE A 24 0.46 -22.34 -13.31
CA PHE A 24 -0.34 -23.46 -13.80
C PHE A 24 -1.47 -23.83 -12.85
N ALA A 25 -1.22 -23.82 -11.54
CA ALA A 25 -2.21 -24.13 -10.51
C ALA A 25 -3.38 -23.14 -10.50
N HIS A 26 -3.13 -21.87 -10.83
CA HIS A 26 -4.12 -20.80 -10.74
C HIS A 26 -4.48 -20.16 -12.09
N ARG A 27 -4.28 -20.92 -13.18
CA ARG A 27 -4.57 -20.45 -14.55
C ARG A 27 -6.05 -20.13 -14.81
N ARG A 28 -6.96 -20.61 -13.96
CA ARG A 28 -8.40 -20.34 -14.06
C ARG A 28 -8.77 -19.25 -13.06
N ALA A 29 -9.40 -18.19 -13.56
CA ALA A 29 -9.97 -17.14 -12.73
C ALA A 29 -11.09 -17.72 -11.85
N HIS A 30 -10.76 -18.03 -10.61
CA HIS A 30 -11.71 -18.42 -9.57
C HIS A 30 -11.34 -17.67 -8.29
N VAL A 31 -12.34 -17.43 -7.45
CA VAL A 31 -12.11 -16.77 -6.16
C VAL A 31 -11.48 -17.79 -5.23
N VAL A 32 -10.25 -17.51 -4.79
CA VAL A 32 -9.51 -18.39 -3.87
C VAL A 32 -10.17 -18.34 -2.49
N SER A 33 -10.56 -19.49 -1.95
CA SER A 33 -11.13 -19.56 -0.60
C SER A 33 -10.03 -19.39 0.46
N VAL A 34 -10.38 -18.92 1.66
CA VAL A 34 -9.42 -18.75 2.77
C VAL A 34 -8.68 -20.06 3.10
N ARG A 35 -9.38 -21.21 3.04
CA ARG A 35 -8.78 -22.53 3.30
C ARG A 35 -7.75 -22.91 2.23
N GLU A 36 -8.07 -22.63 0.97
CA GLU A 36 -7.16 -22.86 -0.15
C GLU A 36 -5.95 -21.93 -0.07
N ALA A 37 -6.17 -20.64 0.21
CA ALA A 37 -5.09 -19.67 0.41
C ALA A 37 -4.18 -20.07 1.59
N ALA A 38 -4.76 -20.58 2.69
CA ALA A 38 -4.01 -21.09 3.82
C ALA A 38 -3.17 -22.32 3.46
N ALA A 39 -3.74 -23.27 2.70
CA ALA A 39 -3.03 -24.47 2.25
C ALA A 39 -1.85 -24.10 1.34
N TRP A 40 -2.08 -23.24 0.34
CA TRP A 40 -1.01 -22.74 -0.52
C TRP A 40 0.04 -21.98 0.26
N SER A 41 -0.35 -21.09 1.18
CA SER A 41 0.57 -20.36 2.05
C SER A 41 1.44 -21.32 2.87
N ALA A 42 0.85 -22.39 3.43
CA ALA A 42 1.59 -23.41 4.16
C ALA A 42 2.59 -24.17 3.27
N VAL A 43 2.22 -24.50 2.02
CA VAL A 43 3.14 -25.11 1.05
C VAL A 43 4.33 -24.18 0.78
N TRP A 44 4.07 -22.90 0.48
CA TRP A 44 5.14 -21.93 0.22
C TRP A 44 6.06 -21.72 1.43
N VAL A 45 5.50 -21.62 2.63
CA VAL A 45 6.29 -21.52 3.86
C VAL A 45 7.13 -22.77 4.10
N THR A 46 6.56 -23.96 3.89
CA THR A 46 7.27 -25.22 4.05
C THR A 46 8.42 -25.35 3.07
N LEU A 47 8.24 -24.93 1.80
CA LEU A 47 9.32 -24.91 0.81
C LEU A 47 10.44 -23.94 1.20
N GLY A 48 10.10 -22.74 1.67
CA GLY A 48 11.10 -21.76 2.14
C GLY A 48 11.89 -22.25 3.36
N LEU A 49 11.22 -22.86 4.35
CA LEU A 49 11.87 -23.45 5.51
C LEU A 49 12.68 -24.71 5.14
N GLY A 50 12.16 -25.52 4.22
CA GLY A 50 12.85 -26.70 3.69
C GLY A 50 14.15 -26.34 2.98
N PHE A 51 14.15 -25.27 2.19
CA PHE A 51 15.39 -24.74 1.62
C PHE A 51 16.36 -24.26 2.70
N GLY A 52 15.87 -23.63 3.77
CA GLY A 52 16.70 -23.28 4.93
C GLY A 52 17.33 -24.48 5.62
N ALA A 53 16.61 -25.59 5.73
CA ALA A 53 17.15 -26.85 6.24
C ALA A 53 18.25 -27.42 5.30
N VAL A 54 18.10 -27.28 3.98
CA VAL A 54 19.15 -27.64 3.01
C VAL A 54 20.39 -26.76 3.21
N VAL A 55 20.22 -25.44 3.36
CA VAL A 55 21.34 -24.52 3.64
C VAL A 55 22.04 -24.93 4.94
N TRP A 56 21.29 -25.22 6.00
CA TRP A 56 21.84 -25.69 7.26
C TRP A 56 22.65 -26.98 7.09
N ALA A 57 22.12 -27.96 6.37
CA ALA A 57 22.78 -29.25 6.18
C ALA A 57 24.05 -29.16 5.32
N VAL A 58 24.06 -28.29 4.30
CA VAL A 58 25.16 -28.18 3.34
C VAL A 58 26.24 -27.19 3.80
N TYR A 59 25.82 -26.04 4.36
CA TYR A 59 26.71 -24.92 4.70
C TYR A 59 26.85 -24.68 6.21
N GLY A 60 26.16 -25.47 7.04
CA GLY A 60 26.27 -25.43 8.50
C GLY A 60 25.26 -24.52 9.20
N ALA A 61 25.27 -24.59 10.53
CA ALA A 61 24.28 -23.92 11.39
C ALA A 61 24.34 -22.38 11.31
N GLU A 62 25.52 -21.81 11.05
CA GLU A 62 25.69 -20.35 10.90
C GLU A 62 24.94 -19.85 9.66
N ALA A 63 25.24 -20.40 8.48
CA ALA A 63 24.56 -20.07 7.24
C ALA A 63 23.06 -20.39 7.28
N GLY A 64 22.68 -21.52 7.88
CA GLY A 64 21.27 -21.88 8.09
C GLY A 64 20.53 -20.88 8.98
N GLY A 65 21.17 -20.41 10.05
CA GLY A 65 20.64 -19.39 10.94
C GLY A 65 20.52 -18.01 10.27
N GLU A 66 21.53 -17.62 9.47
CA GLU A 66 21.49 -16.39 8.67
C GLU A 66 20.36 -16.42 7.64
N TYR A 67 20.22 -17.53 6.91
CA TYR A 67 19.11 -17.74 5.98
C TYR A 67 17.77 -17.62 6.70
N LEU A 68 17.59 -18.30 7.84
CA LEU A 68 16.32 -18.30 8.56
C LEU A 68 15.99 -16.91 9.09
N ALA A 69 16.98 -16.20 9.64
CA ALA A 69 16.78 -14.83 10.12
C ALA A 69 16.39 -13.91 8.96
N GLY A 70 17.07 -14.03 7.82
CA GLY A 70 16.74 -13.30 6.62
C GLY A 70 15.35 -13.60 6.07
N TYR A 71 15.00 -14.88 6.02
CA TYR A 71 13.69 -15.34 5.59
C TYR A 71 12.59 -14.81 6.51
N LEU A 72 12.79 -14.81 7.83
CA LEU A 72 11.81 -14.29 8.79
C LEU A 72 11.65 -12.77 8.71
N ILE A 73 12.74 -12.01 8.59
CA ILE A 73 12.68 -10.56 8.35
C ILE A 73 11.86 -10.30 7.09
N GLU A 74 12.23 -10.95 6.00
CA GLU A 74 11.59 -10.71 4.72
C GLU A 74 10.13 -11.17 4.72
N LYS A 75 9.84 -12.32 5.31
CA LYS A 75 8.46 -12.83 5.40
C LYS A 75 7.57 -11.90 6.22
N SER A 76 8.12 -11.28 7.26
CA SER A 76 7.40 -10.34 8.11
C SER A 76 7.12 -9.03 7.37
N LEU A 77 8.12 -8.49 6.66
CA LEU A 77 7.98 -7.27 5.87
C LEU A 77 7.06 -7.48 4.66
N ALA A 78 7.09 -8.65 4.03
CA ALA A 78 6.18 -9.00 2.94
C ALA A 78 4.69 -8.95 3.34
N VAL A 79 4.37 -9.06 4.63
CA VAL A 79 2.99 -8.85 5.10
C VAL A 79 2.59 -7.38 5.01
N ASP A 80 3.49 -6.43 5.30
CA ASP A 80 3.26 -5.00 5.08
C ASP A 80 2.98 -4.71 3.60
N ASN A 81 3.75 -5.34 2.71
CA ASN A 81 3.58 -5.22 1.27
C ASN A 81 2.17 -5.66 0.84
N VAL A 82 1.66 -6.75 1.42
CA VAL A 82 0.29 -7.23 1.16
C VAL A 82 -0.77 -6.19 1.54
N PHE A 83 -0.61 -5.45 2.64
CA PHE A 83 -1.56 -4.37 2.98
C PHE A 83 -1.55 -3.25 1.96
N VAL A 84 -0.35 -2.82 1.52
CA VAL A 84 -0.25 -1.80 0.48
C VAL A 84 -0.88 -2.28 -0.83
N PHE A 85 -0.71 -3.55 -1.19
CA PHE A 85 -1.34 -4.10 -2.40
C PHE A 85 -2.86 -4.10 -2.27
N ALA A 86 -3.40 -4.48 -1.12
CA ALA A 86 -4.84 -4.47 -0.89
C ALA A 86 -5.44 -3.07 -0.94
N LEU A 87 -4.74 -2.08 -0.38
CA LEU A 87 -5.14 -0.68 -0.46
C LEU A 87 -5.13 -0.17 -1.90
N ILE A 88 -4.09 -0.48 -2.68
CA ILE A 88 -4.02 -0.13 -4.11
C ILE A 88 -5.19 -0.80 -4.85
N PHE A 89 -5.43 -2.09 -4.64
CA PHE A 89 -6.52 -2.81 -5.33
C PHE A 89 -7.90 -2.26 -4.93
N SER A 90 -8.09 -1.88 -3.67
CA SER A 90 -9.31 -1.23 -3.20
C SER A 90 -9.50 0.15 -3.85
N TYR A 91 -8.45 0.96 -3.91
CA TYR A 91 -8.51 2.30 -4.51
C TYR A 91 -8.85 2.26 -6.00
N PHE A 92 -8.27 1.32 -6.75
CA PHE A 92 -8.56 1.14 -8.18
C PHE A 92 -9.79 0.25 -8.46
N ALA A 93 -10.48 -0.23 -7.41
CA ALA A 93 -11.58 -1.18 -7.49
C ALA A 93 -11.26 -2.37 -8.43
N VAL A 94 -10.07 -2.96 -8.27
CA VAL A 94 -9.57 -4.03 -9.15
C VAL A 94 -10.43 -5.29 -8.94
N PRO A 95 -11.11 -5.81 -9.99
CA PRO A 95 -11.86 -7.06 -9.90
C PRO A 95 -11.00 -8.22 -9.40
N ARG A 96 -11.53 -9.09 -8.54
CA ARG A 96 -10.77 -10.17 -7.86
C ARG A 96 -10.08 -11.10 -8.86
N GLU A 97 -10.67 -11.31 -10.04
CA GLU A 97 -10.13 -12.16 -11.10
C GLU A 97 -8.86 -11.57 -11.75
N LEU A 98 -8.70 -10.24 -11.70
CA LEU A 98 -7.57 -9.52 -12.29
C LEU A 98 -6.42 -9.34 -11.30
N GLN A 99 -6.70 -9.36 -9.99
CA GLN A 99 -5.70 -9.21 -8.93
C GLN A 99 -4.60 -10.27 -9.02
N HIS A 100 -4.97 -11.52 -9.33
CA HIS A 100 -4.02 -12.62 -9.54
C HIS A 100 -2.91 -12.27 -10.54
N ARG A 101 -3.30 -11.65 -11.67
CA ARG A 101 -2.36 -11.30 -12.72
C ARG A 101 -1.39 -10.22 -12.26
N VAL A 102 -1.89 -9.20 -11.57
CA VAL A 102 -1.02 -8.16 -11.01
C VAL A 102 -0.07 -8.74 -9.97
N LEU A 103 -0.55 -9.60 -9.06
CA LEU A 103 0.29 -10.23 -8.04
C LEU A 103 1.39 -11.11 -8.67
N PHE A 104 1.08 -11.87 -9.72
CA PHE A 104 2.07 -12.71 -10.41
C PHE A 104 3.18 -11.87 -11.05
N PHE A 105 2.82 -10.86 -11.85
CA PHE A 105 3.81 -9.97 -12.44
C PHE A 105 4.53 -9.14 -11.37
N GLY A 106 3.82 -8.77 -10.30
CA GLY A 106 4.33 -8.13 -9.09
C GLY A 106 5.47 -8.90 -8.43
N VAL A 107 5.29 -10.21 -8.21
CA VAL A 107 6.33 -11.07 -7.62
C VAL A 107 7.51 -11.23 -8.58
N LEU A 108 7.24 -11.34 -9.88
CA LEU A 108 8.31 -11.46 -10.88
C LEU A 108 9.17 -10.19 -10.94
N GLY A 109 8.55 -9.02 -10.97
CA GLY A 109 9.25 -7.73 -10.97
C GLY A 109 9.98 -7.49 -9.65
N ALA A 110 9.34 -7.75 -8.51
CA ALA A 110 9.97 -7.70 -7.19
C ALA A 110 11.24 -8.57 -7.13
N LEU A 111 11.20 -9.81 -7.64
CA LEU A 111 12.37 -10.69 -7.66
C LEU A 111 13.52 -10.10 -8.49
N VAL A 112 13.21 -9.50 -9.65
CA VAL A 112 14.20 -8.85 -10.51
C VAL A 112 14.80 -7.62 -9.84
N PHE A 113 13.96 -6.69 -9.37
CA PHE A 113 14.43 -5.47 -8.72
C PHE A 113 15.23 -5.78 -7.46
N ARG A 114 14.84 -6.79 -6.69
CA ARG A 114 15.62 -7.23 -5.53
C ARG A 114 16.96 -7.83 -5.92
N ALA A 115 17.02 -8.66 -6.95
CA ALA A 115 18.30 -9.15 -7.44
C ALA A 115 19.24 -7.99 -7.82
N LEU A 116 18.70 -6.95 -8.48
CA LEU A 116 19.46 -5.75 -8.83
C LEU A 116 19.92 -4.95 -7.60
N PHE A 117 19.03 -4.70 -6.64
CA PHE A 117 19.39 -3.97 -5.43
C PHE A 117 20.35 -4.75 -4.52
N ILE A 118 20.22 -6.08 -4.44
CA ILE A 118 21.16 -6.93 -3.70
C ILE A 118 22.52 -6.88 -4.36
N ALA A 119 22.60 -7.07 -5.69
CA ALA A 119 23.85 -6.98 -6.42
C ALA A 119 24.52 -5.60 -6.24
N GLY A 120 23.75 -4.52 -6.38
CA GLY A 120 24.24 -3.15 -6.14
C GLY A 120 24.65 -2.90 -4.69
N GLY A 121 23.87 -3.41 -3.73
CA GLY A 121 24.12 -3.28 -2.29
C GLY A 121 25.38 -4.00 -1.84
N VAL A 122 25.65 -5.20 -2.36
CA VAL A 122 26.90 -5.95 -2.11
C VAL A 122 28.09 -5.12 -2.57
N VAL A 123 28.06 -4.63 -3.82
CA VAL A 123 29.14 -3.79 -4.37
C VAL A 123 29.32 -2.51 -3.55
N LEU A 124 28.22 -1.89 -3.10
CA LEU A 124 28.28 -0.67 -2.29
C LEU A 124 28.92 -0.94 -0.92
N ILE A 125 28.53 -2.01 -0.24
CA ILE A 125 29.04 -2.38 1.10
C ILE A 125 30.52 -2.78 1.03
N ASP A 126 30.91 -3.53 0.00
CA ASP A 126 32.31 -3.96 -0.18
C ASP A 126 33.25 -2.77 -0.40
N ARG A 127 32.76 -1.69 -1.01
CA ARG A 127 33.53 -0.46 -1.24
C ARG A 127 33.45 0.53 -0.09
N PHE A 128 32.31 0.59 0.59
CA PHE A 128 32.01 1.60 1.60
C PHE A 128 31.41 0.94 2.84
N SER A 129 32.25 0.30 3.66
CA SER A 129 31.78 -0.39 4.88
C SER A 129 31.02 0.51 5.85
N TRP A 130 31.34 1.82 5.88
CA TRP A 130 30.64 2.81 6.70
C TRP A 130 29.16 2.99 6.30
N VAL A 131 28.77 2.59 5.09
CA VAL A 131 27.37 2.63 4.63
C VAL A 131 26.46 1.80 5.53
N LEU A 132 26.99 0.78 6.21
CA LEU A 132 26.22 -0.02 7.13
C LEU A 132 25.72 0.81 8.32
N TYR A 133 26.48 1.81 8.76
CA TYR A 133 26.02 2.73 9.80
C TYR A 133 24.88 3.64 9.31
N VAL A 134 24.96 4.09 8.06
CA VAL A 134 23.89 4.88 7.44
C VAL A 134 22.61 4.05 7.33
N PHE A 135 22.75 2.81 6.86
CA PHE A 135 21.67 1.83 6.80
C PHE A 135 21.09 1.53 8.19
N GLY A 136 21.93 1.37 9.21
CA GLY A 136 21.48 1.16 10.59
C GLY A 136 20.68 2.35 11.12
N ALA A 137 21.19 3.57 10.93
CA ALA A 137 20.48 4.80 11.32
C ALA A 137 19.16 4.96 10.55
N PHE A 138 19.16 4.64 9.26
CA PHE A 138 17.98 4.67 8.42
C PHE A 138 16.90 3.70 8.92
N LEU A 139 17.25 2.45 9.24
CA LEU A 139 16.29 1.46 9.78
C LEU A 139 15.72 1.85 11.13
N VAL A 140 16.53 2.42 12.02
CA VAL A 140 16.03 2.95 13.29
C VAL A 140 15.05 4.08 13.05
N PHE A 141 15.37 4.99 12.13
CA PHE A 141 14.48 6.09 11.76
C PHE A 141 13.17 5.60 11.14
N THR A 142 13.21 4.69 10.16
CA THR A 142 11.99 4.19 9.50
C THR A 142 11.15 3.35 10.45
N GLY A 143 11.76 2.49 11.27
CA GLY A 143 11.08 1.76 12.33
C GLY A 143 10.41 2.69 13.35
N TYR A 144 11.09 3.74 13.81
CA TYR A 144 10.51 4.74 14.71
C TYR A 144 9.35 5.50 14.06
N ARG A 145 9.52 5.93 12.80
CA ARG A 145 8.46 6.61 12.04
C ARG A 145 7.24 5.72 11.86
N MET A 146 7.43 4.44 11.51
CA MET A 146 6.38 3.44 11.35
C MET A 146 5.61 3.23 12.66
N PHE A 147 6.32 3.18 13.81
CA PHE A 147 5.69 3.06 15.12
C PHE A 147 4.80 4.26 15.47
N ARG A 148 5.23 5.48 15.11
CA ARG A 148 4.50 6.73 15.37
C ARG A 148 3.27 6.89 14.48
N HIS A 149 3.36 6.54 13.21
CA HIS A 149 2.30 6.74 12.21
C HIS A 149 1.49 5.46 11.92
N ARG A 150 1.49 4.49 12.87
CA ARG A 150 0.87 3.18 12.69
C ARG A 150 -0.64 3.21 12.39
N PHE A 151 -1.34 4.30 12.72
CA PHE A 151 -2.79 4.46 12.53
C PHE A 151 -3.16 5.38 11.36
N GLU A 152 -2.20 5.95 10.64
CA GLU A 152 -2.49 6.80 9.50
C GLU A 152 -2.91 5.95 8.29
N HIS A 153 -3.98 6.39 7.63
CA HIS A 153 -4.49 5.78 6.41
C HIS A 153 -3.72 6.38 5.24
N TYR A 154 -3.04 5.53 4.48
CA TYR A 154 -2.35 5.93 3.25
C TYR A 154 -3.43 6.24 2.19
N ASP A 155 -3.38 7.41 1.57
CA ASP A 155 -4.25 7.76 0.44
C ASP A 155 -3.46 7.61 -0.87
N PRO A 156 -3.76 6.60 -1.70
CA PRO A 156 -3.06 6.40 -2.98
C PRO A 156 -3.25 7.53 -3.99
N SER A 157 -4.24 8.42 -3.81
CA SER A 157 -4.57 9.49 -4.76
C SER A 157 -3.50 10.58 -4.86
N ASP A 158 -2.68 10.77 -3.83
CA ASP A 158 -1.59 11.77 -3.80
C ASP A 158 -0.26 11.24 -4.34
N ASN A 159 -0.21 9.97 -4.79
CA ASN A 159 1.04 9.32 -5.14
C ASN A 159 1.69 9.97 -6.37
N VAL A 160 2.88 10.55 -6.17
CA VAL A 160 3.72 11.18 -7.20
C VAL A 160 3.97 10.24 -8.37
N VAL A 161 4.13 8.95 -8.08
CA VAL A 161 4.39 7.91 -9.08
C VAL A 161 3.22 7.76 -10.04
N LEU A 162 1.98 7.73 -9.52
CA LEU A 162 0.78 7.62 -10.35
C LEU A 162 0.61 8.87 -11.22
N ARG A 163 0.84 10.06 -10.66
CA ARG A 163 0.78 11.32 -11.40
C ARG A 163 1.82 11.38 -12.52
N LEU A 164 3.05 10.97 -12.23
CA LEU A 164 4.11 10.91 -13.23
C LEU A 164 3.81 9.87 -14.32
N PHE A 165 3.33 8.69 -13.92
CA PHE A 165 2.96 7.63 -14.86
C PHE A 165 1.86 8.09 -15.81
N ARG A 166 0.75 8.65 -15.30
CA ARG A 166 -0.36 9.17 -16.12
C ARG A 166 0.04 10.36 -17.00
N ARG A 167 1.07 11.11 -16.62
CA ARG A 167 1.63 12.20 -17.42
C ARG A 167 2.45 11.70 -18.61
N VAL A 168 3.15 10.58 -18.46
CA VAL A 168 4.07 10.05 -19.47
C VAL A 168 3.41 8.99 -20.36
N VAL A 169 2.56 8.15 -19.77
CA VAL A 169 1.92 7.02 -20.45
C VAL A 169 0.44 7.34 -20.68
N PRO A 170 -0.04 7.32 -21.93
CA PRO A 170 -1.47 7.47 -22.21
C PRO A 170 -2.27 6.35 -21.53
N THR A 171 -3.18 6.70 -20.61
CA THR A 171 -4.01 5.75 -19.86
C THR A 171 -5.48 5.87 -20.21
N THR A 172 -6.21 4.76 -20.15
CA THR A 172 -7.68 4.74 -20.12
C THR A 172 -8.18 4.43 -18.70
N ASP A 173 -9.39 4.86 -18.38
CA ASP A 173 -10.05 4.57 -17.10
C ASP A 173 -10.82 3.22 -17.11
N THR A 174 -10.88 2.55 -18.26
CA THR A 174 -11.64 1.31 -18.44
C THR A 174 -10.76 0.07 -18.39
N TYR A 175 -11.20 -0.96 -17.68
CA TYR A 175 -10.55 -2.27 -17.70
C TYR A 175 -10.90 -3.02 -19.00
N ASP A 176 -9.89 -3.59 -19.66
CA ASP A 176 -10.03 -4.46 -20.84
C ASP A 176 -9.57 -5.88 -20.49
N GLY A 177 -10.39 -6.56 -19.68
CA GLY A 177 -10.10 -7.89 -19.15
C GLY A 177 -8.74 -7.95 -18.47
N GLN A 178 -7.92 -8.94 -18.84
CA GLN A 178 -6.59 -9.13 -18.27
C GLN A 178 -5.47 -8.37 -19.01
N ARG A 179 -5.79 -7.49 -19.97
CA ARG A 179 -4.78 -6.82 -20.79
C ARG A 179 -4.20 -5.61 -20.05
N PHE A 180 -2.89 -5.45 -20.11
CA PHE A 180 -2.19 -4.25 -19.61
C PHE A 180 -2.23 -3.08 -20.62
N TRP A 181 -2.42 -3.42 -21.89
CA TRP A 181 -2.48 -2.46 -22.99
C TRP A 181 -3.73 -2.74 -23.83
N THR A 182 -4.39 -1.67 -24.25
CA THR A 182 -5.54 -1.75 -25.16
C THR A 182 -5.41 -0.69 -26.26
N ARG A 183 -6.25 -0.80 -27.29
CA ARG A 183 -6.30 0.19 -28.37
C ARG A 183 -7.60 0.98 -28.25
N VAL A 184 -7.46 2.29 -28.04
CA VAL A 184 -8.58 3.25 -28.04
C VAL A 184 -8.31 4.26 -29.15
N ASP A 185 -9.27 4.44 -30.06
CA ASP A 185 -9.17 5.36 -31.21
C ASP A 185 -7.88 5.16 -32.05
N GLY A 186 -7.49 3.90 -32.25
CA GLY A 186 -6.30 3.53 -33.02
C GLY A 186 -4.96 3.73 -32.30
N ARG A 187 -4.95 4.27 -31.07
CA ARG A 187 -3.74 4.49 -30.26
C ARG A 187 -3.60 3.40 -29.19
N LEU A 188 -2.37 2.96 -28.95
CA LEU A 188 -2.06 2.04 -27.85
C LEU A 188 -2.06 2.84 -26.54
N VAL A 189 -2.91 2.43 -25.61
CA VAL A 189 -3.07 3.07 -24.29
C VAL A 189 -2.95 2.02 -23.19
N ALA A 190 -2.40 2.42 -22.05
CA ALA A 190 -2.29 1.60 -20.86
C ALA A 190 -3.65 1.47 -20.17
N THR A 191 -4.00 0.26 -19.75
CA THR A 191 -5.20 0.03 -18.94
C THR A 191 -4.94 0.40 -17.47
N PRO A 192 -5.99 0.56 -16.64
CA PRO A 192 -5.81 0.77 -15.20
C PRO A 192 -5.00 -0.35 -14.55
N LEU A 193 -5.09 -1.58 -15.08
CA LEU A 193 -4.34 -2.74 -14.59
C LEU A 193 -2.82 -2.54 -14.65
N LEU A 194 -2.31 -1.83 -15.68
CA LEU A 194 -0.89 -1.51 -15.77
C LEU A 194 -0.50 -0.44 -14.75
N SER A 195 -1.36 0.55 -14.53
CA SER A 195 -1.12 1.59 -13.50
C SER A 195 -1.03 0.96 -12.10
N VAL A 196 -1.91 -0.01 -11.82
CA VAL A 196 -1.90 -0.80 -10.58
C VAL A 196 -0.60 -1.60 -10.47
N LEU A 197 -0.18 -2.30 -11.52
CA LEU A 197 1.08 -3.06 -11.53
C LEU A 197 2.29 -2.14 -11.24
N VAL A 198 2.36 -0.98 -11.90
CA VAL A 198 3.43 0.00 -11.66
C VAL A 198 3.47 0.47 -10.22
N LEU A 199 2.31 0.72 -9.60
CA LEU A 199 2.24 1.12 -8.19
C LEU A 199 2.63 0.00 -7.23
N VAL A 200 2.27 -1.24 -7.54
CA VAL A 200 2.68 -2.43 -6.78
C VAL A 200 4.21 -2.59 -6.83
N GLU A 201 4.79 -2.56 -8.04
CA GLU A 201 6.24 -2.65 -8.24
C GLU A 201 7.00 -1.50 -7.57
N THR A 202 6.48 -0.27 -7.71
CA THR A 202 7.14 0.90 -7.10
C THR A 202 7.05 0.84 -5.58
N SER A 203 5.93 0.38 -5.03
CA SER A 203 5.81 0.15 -3.58
C SER A 203 6.81 -0.92 -3.11
N ASP A 204 6.99 -2.02 -3.84
CA ASP A 204 7.99 -3.04 -3.50
C ASP A 204 9.42 -2.48 -3.54
N ILE A 205 9.75 -1.67 -4.55
CA ILE A 205 11.03 -0.95 -4.62
C ILE A 205 11.24 -0.05 -3.40
N VAL A 206 10.21 0.69 -2.98
CA VAL A 206 10.29 1.53 -1.77
C VAL A 206 10.51 0.65 -0.53
N PHE A 207 9.82 -0.49 -0.42
CA PHE A 207 10.03 -1.45 0.67
C PHE A 207 11.40 -2.15 0.63
N ALA A 208 11.99 -2.29 -0.56
CA ALA A 208 13.35 -2.81 -0.71
C ALA A 208 14.37 -1.89 -0.01
N VAL A 209 14.09 -0.59 0.09
CA VAL A 209 14.97 0.37 0.79
C VAL A 209 15.07 0.08 2.29
N ASP A 210 14.02 -0.45 2.92
CA ASP A 210 14.06 -0.89 4.33
C ASP A 210 14.54 -2.34 4.46
N SER A 211 14.02 -3.24 3.64
CA SER A 211 14.27 -4.68 3.79
C SER A 211 15.69 -5.10 3.40
N ILE A 212 16.31 -4.46 2.40
CA ILE A 212 17.65 -4.83 1.93
C ILE A 212 18.77 -4.44 2.92
N PRO A 213 18.79 -3.22 3.48
CA PRO A 213 19.67 -2.92 4.60
C PRO A 213 19.50 -3.89 5.78
N ALA A 214 18.25 -4.25 6.10
CA ALA A 214 17.96 -5.13 7.23
C ALA A 214 18.54 -6.55 7.04
N ILE A 215 18.46 -7.11 5.83
CA ILE A 215 19.07 -8.41 5.55
C ILE A 215 20.61 -8.34 5.55
N PHE A 216 21.21 -7.24 5.09
CA PHE A 216 22.66 -7.04 5.14
C PHE A 216 23.22 -6.91 6.57
N ALA A 217 22.38 -6.53 7.54
CA ALA A 217 22.71 -6.58 8.96
C ALA A 217 22.71 -8.01 9.56
N VAL A 218 22.16 -8.99 8.83
CA VAL A 218 22.19 -10.41 9.20
C VAL A 218 23.33 -11.12 8.49
N THR A 219 23.42 -10.98 7.17
CA THR A 219 24.44 -11.67 6.37
C THR A 219 24.88 -10.82 5.19
N ARG A 220 26.15 -10.93 4.82
CA ARG A 220 26.71 -10.29 3.62
C ARG A 220 26.82 -11.27 2.45
N GLU A 221 26.47 -12.53 2.65
CA GLU A 221 26.55 -13.57 1.63
C GLU A 221 25.43 -13.39 0.60
N PRO A 222 25.73 -12.97 -0.64
CA PRO A 222 24.69 -12.58 -1.62
C PRO A 222 23.72 -13.72 -1.93
N PHE A 223 24.20 -14.97 -1.88
CA PHE A 223 23.37 -16.16 -2.06
C PHE A 223 22.31 -16.30 -0.97
N LEU A 224 22.68 -16.12 0.30
CA LEU A 224 21.72 -16.20 1.41
C LEU A 224 20.72 -15.05 1.32
N VAL A 225 21.20 -13.83 1.08
CA VAL A 225 20.36 -12.64 0.90
C VAL A 225 19.33 -12.84 -0.21
N PHE A 226 19.76 -13.28 -1.40
CA PHE A 226 18.86 -13.49 -2.54
C PHE A 226 17.89 -14.64 -2.29
N THR A 227 18.36 -15.78 -1.82
CA THR A 227 17.50 -16.97 -1.67
C THR A 227 16.49 -16.80 -0.55
N SER A 228 16.89 -16.32 0.64
CA SER A 228 15.94 -16.09 1.74
C SER A 228 14.85 -15.11 1.33
N ASN A 229 15.22 -14.12 0.54
CA ASN A 229 14.32 -13.12 0.04
C ASN A 229 13.35 -13.65 -1.02
N ALA A 230 13.88 -14.35 -2.03
CA ALA A 230 13.08 -14.98 -3.08
C ALA A 230 12.05 -15.97 -2.50
N PHE A 231 12.48 -16.87 -1.61
CA PHE A 231 11.58 -17.85 -0.98
C PHE A 231 10.52 -17.19 -0.09
N ALA A 232 10.80 -16.03 0.52
CA ALA A 232 9.81 -15.31 1.31
C ALA A 232 8.69 -14.70 0.44
N ILE A 233 9.02 -14.17 -0.76
CA ILE A 233 8.07 -13.49 -1.65
C ILE A 233 7.31 -14.41 -2.61
N LEU A 234 7.83 -15.59 -2.97
CA LEU A 234 7.18 -16.49 -3.94
C LEU A 234 5.75 -16.91 -3.54
N GLY A 235 5.46 -16.95 -2.23
CA GLY A 235 4.12 -17.25 -1.70
C GLY A 235 3.22 -16.02 -1.49
N LEU A 236 3.61 -14.83 -1.96
CA LEU A 236 2.92 -13.57 -1.65
C LEU A 236 1.47 -13.58 -2.11
N ARG A 237 1.16 -14.15 -3.27
CA ARG A 237 -0.23 -14.23 -3.76
C ARG A 237 -1.14 -15.03 -2.82
N ALA A 238 -0.70 -16.21 -2.40
CA ALA A 238 -1.46 -17.03 -1.45
C ALA A 238 -1.64 -16.28 -0.12
N MET A 239 -0.59 -15.58 0.33
CA MET A 239 -0.63 -14.73 1.52
C MET A 239 -1.60 -13.55 1.36
N TYR A 240 -1.65 -12.91 0.19
CA TYR A 240 -2.59 -11.84 -0.12
C TYR A 240 -4.03 -12.32 0.04
N PHE A 241 -4.41 -13.43 -0.61
CA PHE A 241 -5.78 -13.94 -0.49
C PHE A 241 -6.10 -14.48 0.91
N LEU A 242 -5.09 -14.92 1.67
CA LEU A 242 -5.27 -15.32 3.06
C LEU A 242 -5.53 -14.12 3.99
N LEU A 243 -4.87 -12.98 3.74
CA LEU A 243 -4.87 -11.83 4.65
C LEU A 243 -5.77 -10.68 4.23
N ALA A 244 -6.10 -10.52 2.95
CA ALA A 244 -6.85 -9.37 2.44
C ALA A 244 -8.16 -9.15 3.22
N ASP A 245 -8.89 -10.24 3.51
CA ASP A 245 -10.16 -10.17 4.25
C ASP A 245 -9.96 -10.07 5.78
N LEU A 246 -8.75 -10.38 6.27
CA LEU A 246 -8.38 -10.34 7.69
C LEU A 246 -7.56 -9.09 8.07
N MET A 247 -7.32 -8.16 7.13
CA MET A 247 -6.41 -7.03 7.35
C MET A 247 -6.77 -6.20 8.58
N HIS A 248 -8.07 -5.95 8.79
CA HIS A 248 -8.59 -5.21 9.95
C HIS A 248 -8.26 -5.88 11.29
N ARG A 249 -7.93 -7.19 11.29
CA ARG A 249 -7.57 -7.94 12.50
C ARG A 249 -6.11 -7.76 12.92
N PHE A 250 -5.23 -7.30 12.03
CA PHE A 250 -3.78 -7.20 12.24
C PHE A 250 -3.33 -5.82 12.75
N VAL A 251 -4.01 -5.28 13.77
CA VAL A 251 -3.78 -3.93 14.31
C VAL A 251 -2.35 -3.71 14.83
N TYR A 252 -1.73 -4.72 15.44
CA TYR A 252 -0.39 -4.60 16.02
C TYR A 252 0.74 -5.05 15.10
N LEU A 253 0.43 -5.42 13.86
CA LEU A 253 1.44 -5.94 12.95
C LEU A 253 2.49 -4.88 12.61
N LYS A 254 2.06 -3.66 12.24
CA LYS A 254 2.97 -2.52 12.01
C LYS A 254 3.87 -2.24 13.22
N THR A 255 3.37 -2.43 14.45
CA THR A 255 4.17 -2.29 15.68
C THR A 255 5.24 -3.38 15.79
N GLY A 256 4.92 -4.63 15.44
CA GLY A 256 5.88 -5.73 15.40
C GLY A 256 6.98 -5.49 14.36
N LEU A 257 6.61 -5.04 13.15
CA LEU A 257 7.56 -4.73 12.08
C LEU A 257 8.47 -3.56 12.47
N ALA A 258 7.91 -2.49 13.05
CA ALA A 258 8.69 -1.38 13.57
C ALA A 258 9.74 -1.83 14.62
N ALA A 259 9.35 -2.73 15.52
CA ALA A 259 10.28 -3.27 16.52
C ALA A 259 11.42 -4.07 15.88
N ILE A 260 11.12 -4.87 14.84
CA ILE A 260 12.13 -5.61 14.09
C ILE A 260 13.10 -4.64 13.39
N LEU A 261 12.60 -3.62 12.70
CA LEU A 261 13.43 -2.63 12.00
C LEU A 261 14.36 -1.88 12.96
N VAL A 262 13.83 -1.41 14.09
CA VAL A 262 14.64 -0.73 15.12
C VAL A 262 15.69 -1.68 15.68
N PHE A 263 15.33 -2.92 16.02
CA PHE A 263 16.27 -3.91 16.55
C PHE A 263 17.41 -4.18 15.55
N VAL A 264 17.07 -4.45 14.29
CA VAL A 264 18.06 -4.73 13.25
C VAL A 264 18.93 -3.50 12.98
N GLY A 265 18.35 -2.30 12.94
CA GLY A 265 19.09 -1.05 12.78
C GLY A 265 20.07 -0.78 13.93
N VAL A 266 19.64 -0.99 15.18
CA VAL A 266 20.51 -0.87 16.37
C VAL A 266 21.63 -1.91 16.33
N LYS A 267 21.33 -3.18 16.00
CA LYS A 267 22.33 -4.22 15.79
C LYS A 267 23.37 -3.79 14.76
N MET A 268 22.92 -3.20 13.66
CA MET A 268 23.78 -2.73 12.58
C MET A 268 24.68 -1.57 13.01
N LEU A 269 24.15 -0.62 13.80
CA LEU A 269 24.94 0.48 14.38
C LEU A 269 25.99 0.00 15.41
N LEU A 270 25.75 -1.15 16.02
CA LEU A 270 26.65 -1.74 17.02
C LEU A 270 27.67 -2.71 16.41
N LEU A 271 27.81 -2.80 15.08
CA LEU A 271 28.57 -3.88 14.44
C LEU A 271 30.02 -4.04 14.93
N ASP A 272 30.68 -2.93 15.26
CA ASP A 272 32.10 -2.91 15.68
C ASP A 272 32.26 -2.97 17.21
N VAL A 273 31.17 -2.78 17.97
CA VAL A 273 31.17 -2.80 19.44
C VAL A 273 30.73 -4.15 19.97
N TRP A 274 29.65 -4.72 19.41
CA TRP A 274 29.10 -5.98 19.87
C TRP A 274 28.49 -6.79 18.74
N LYS A 275 29.06 -7.97 18.50
CA LYS A 275 28.53 -8.96 17.56
C LYS A 275 27.35 -9.68 18.18
N VAL A 276 26.15 -9.19 17.88
CA VAL A 276 24.89 -9.82 18.32
C VAL A 276 24.79 -11.22 17.72
N PRO A 277 24.70 -12.29 18.54
CA PRO A 277 24.64 -13.64 18.03
C PRO A 277 23.35 -13.91 17.25
N ILE A 278 23.42 -14.81 16.27
CA ILE A 278 22.31 -15.11 15.35
C ILE A 278 21.08 -15.64 16.10
N TRP A 279 21.27 -16.52 17.10
CA TRP A 279 20.17 -17.06 17.90
C TRP A 279 19.38 -15.98 18.63
N LEU A 280 20.06 -14.92 19.10
CA LEU A 280 19.40 -13.79 19.77
C LEU A 280 18.61 -12.98 18.74
N SER A 281 19.18 -12.76 17.55
CA SER A 281 18.47 -12.10 16.44
C SER A 281 17.20 -12.86 16.07
N LEU A 282 17.30 -14.18 15.87
CA LEU A 282 16.17 -15.06 15.58
C LEU A 282 15.10 -15.03 16.69
N THR A 283 15.54 -15.04 17.95
CA THR A 283 14.63 -15.00 19.10
C THR A 283 13.86 -13.69 19.14
N VAL A 284 14.54 -12.55 18.97
CA VAL A 284 13.89 -11.23 18.97
C VAL A 284 12.94 -11.11 17.79
N ILE A 285 13.37 -11.43 16.57
CA ILE A 285 12.52 -11.36 15.37
C ILE A 285 11.30 -12.27 15.53
N GLY A 286 11.51 -13.53 15.88
CA GLY A 286 10.44 -14.51 16.06
C GLY A 286 9.46 -14.11 17.17
N ALA A 287 9.96 -13.62 18.31
CA ALA A 287 9.13 -13.14 19.40
C ALA A 287 8.32 -11.91 19.00
N SER A 288 8.92 -10.93 18.31
CA SER A 288 8.23 -9.74 17.83
C SER A 288 7.07 -10.10 16.89
N VAL A 289 7.29 -10.99 15.92
CA VAL A 289 6.23 -11.48 15.02
C VAL A 289 5.15 -12.23 15.81
N ALA A 290 5.54 -13.17 16.66
CA ALA A 290 4.59 -13.98 17.43
C ALA A 290 3.72 -13.12 18.36
N ILE A 291 4.32 -12.17 19.08
CA ILE A 291 3.61 -11.22 19.95
C ILE A 291 2.66 -10.36 19.12
N ALA A 292 3.13 -9.81 18.00
CA ALA A 292 2.29 -8.96 17.14
C ALA A 292 1.07 -9.71 16.59
N VAL A 293 1.26 -10.94 16.11
CA VAL A 293 0.19 -11.79 15.60
C VAL A 293 -0.78 -12.19 16.72
N VAL A 294 -0.28 -12.71 17.84
CA VAL A 294 -1.13 -13.16 18.96
C VAL A 294 -1.90 -11.99 19.58
N ALA A 295 -1.27 -10.84 19.78
CA ALA A 295 -1.93 -9.64 20.30
C ALA A 295 -3.02 -9.15 19.34
N SER A 296 -2.74 -9.14 18.04
CA SER A 296 -3.70 -8.77 16.98
C SER A 296 -4.94 -9.68 16.99
N LEU A 297 -4.72 -11.00 17.04
CA LEU A 297 -5.80 -11.98 17.09
C LEU A 297 -6.63 -11.90 18.39
N ARG A 298 -5.98 -11.61 19.53
CA ARG A 298 -6.69 -11.44 20.82
C ARG A 298 -7.55 -10.18 20.84
N ALA A 299 -7.02 -9.05 20.36
CA ALA A 299 -7.76 -7.78 20.34
C ALA A 299 -9.00 -7.83 19.43
N THR A 300 -8.97 -8.65 18.37
CA THR A 300 -10.06 -8.76 17.39
C THR A 300 -10.89 -10.05 17.53
N ARG A 301 -10.84 -10.72 18.69
CA ARG A 301 -11.66 -11.91 18.97
C ARG A 301 -13.14 -11.61 19.21
N GLY A 302 -13.51 -10.35 19.52
CA GLY A 302 -14.89 -9.96 19.85
C GLY A 302 -15.62 -9.08 18.83
N LEU A 303 -14.96 -8.68 17.73
CA LEU A 303 -15.54 -7.78 16.72
C LEU A 303 -16.33 -8.51 15.62
N GLY A 304 -16.37 -9.85 15.64
CA GLY A 304 -16.97 -10.67 14.59
C GLY A 304 -18.44 -11.08 14.82
N SER A 305 -19.13 -10.48 15.79
CA SER A 305 -20.46 -10.96 16.23
C SER A 305 -21.50 -9.85 16.51
N SER A 306 -21.34 -8.62 16.00
CA SER A 306 -22.27 -7.52 16.33
C SER A 306 -22.73 -6.62 15.18
N GLU A 307 -22.44 -6.94 13.93
CA GLU A 307 -23.04 -6.22 12.78
C GLU A 307 -23.64 -7.20 11.76
N GLU A 308 -24.58 -8.02 12.23
CA GLU A 308 -25.72 -8.42 11.39
C GLU A 308 -26.79 -7.34 11.61
N VAL A 309 -26.71 -6.27 10.83
CA VAL A 309 -27.85 -5.36 10.68
C VAL A 309 -28.91 -6.15 9.92
N ASP A 310 -29.93 -6.60 10.66
CA ASP A 310 -31.14 -7.21 10.12
C ASP A 310 -31.74 -6.30 9.02
N PRO A 311 -31.82 -6.76 7.75
CA PRO A 311 -32.44 -5.99 6.68
C PRO A 311 -33.97 -5.83 6.87
N GLY A 312 -34.57 -6.47 7.88
CA GLY A 312 -36.00 -6.54 8.11
C GLY A 312 -36.64 -5.36 8.85
N GLN A 313 -35.87 -4.39 9.36
CA GLN A 313 -36.42 -3.28 10.15
C GLN A 313 -36.08 -1.92 9.54
N ARG A 314 -36.63 -1.66 8.35
CA ARG A 314 -36.89 -0.29 7.89
C ARG A 314 -38.35 0.04 8.20
N ASP A 315 -38.55 0.96 9.14
CA ASP A 315 -39.84 1.62 9.31
C ASP A 315 -40.26 2.25 7.97
N PRO A 316 -41.48 1.98 7.45
CA PRO A 316 -41.89 2.45 6.13
C PRO A 316 -42.17 3.96 6.01
N GLU A 317 -41.92 4.78 7.04
CA GLU A 317 -42.49 6.12 7.10
C GLU A 317 -41.43 7.20 7.31
N ALA A 318 -40.65 7.44 6.27
CA ALA A 318 -39.88 8.67 6.11
C ALA A 318 -39.86 9.09 4.64
N VAL A 319 -40.94 9.74 4.20
CA VAL A 319 -41.03 10.43 2.91
C VAL A 319 -40.38 11.82 3.05
N PRO A 320 -39.34 12.17 2.30
CA PRO A 320 -38.77 13.52 2.34
C PRO A 320 -39.50 14.42 1.33
N GLY A 321 -40.12 15.50 1.80
CA GLY A 321 -40.62 16.54 0.91
C GLY A 321 -41.37 17.68 1.59
N ARG A 322 -40.68 18.81 1.82
CA ARG A 322 -41.11 20.18 1.45
C ARG A 322 -40.04 21.22 1.86
N PRO A 323 -39.85 22.29 1.07
CA PRO A 323 -38.91 23.35 1.40
C PRO A 323 -39.51 24.28 2.46
N VAL A 324 -38.71 24.61 3.49
CA VAL A 324 -39.07 25.57 4.53
C VAL A 324 -38.92 26.99 3.97
N GLY A 325 -40.05 27.68 3.83
CA GLY A 325 -40.10 29.11 3.51
C GLY A 325 -39.97 29.97 4.76
N ALA A 326 -39.22 31.06 4.63
CA ALA A 326 -38.96 32.07 5.65
C ALA A 326 -40.17 32.99 5.92
N GLY A 327 -40.23 33.53 7.15
CA GLY A 327 -41.01 34.72 7.49
C GLY A 327 -41.52 34.76 8.93
N ASP A 328 -40.75 35.43 9.81
CA ASP A 328 -41.10 36.36 10.90
C ASP A 328 -42.41 36.18 11.72
N ALA A 329 -42.56 36.59 12.99
CA ALA A 329 -41.73 36.95 14.13
C ALA A 329 -42.74 37.32 15.24
N GLY A 330 -42.54 36.85 16.47
CA GLY A 330 -43.05 37.46 17.71
C GLY A 330 -44.53 37.31 18.07
N LEU A 331 -44.84 36.80 19.28
CA LEU A 331 -45.17 37.65 20.44
C LEU A 331 -45.33 36.81 21.71
N ARG A 332 -44.91 37.40 22.82
CA ARG A 332 -44.91 36.87 24.19
C ARG A 332 -46.29 36.94 24.84
N ALA A 333 -46.41 36.16 25.91
CA ALA A 333 -47.10 36.46 27.17
C ALA A 333 -48.57 36.02 27.34
N ARG A 334 -48.79 35.44 28.52
CA ARG A 334 -50.06 35.17 29.20
C ARG A 334 -50.80 36.49 29.49
N ALA A 335 -52.12 36.49 29.37
CA ALA A 335 -53.09 36.92 30.39
C ALA A 335 -54.53 36.81 29.87
N ASP A 336 -55.37 36.20 30.72
CA ASP A 336 -56.72 36.61 31.10
C ASP A 336 -57.88 36.71 30.06
N GLU A 337 -58.81 35.76 30.28
CA GLU A 337 -60.22 36.00 30.63
C GLU A 337 -61.28 36.29 29.54
N VAL A 338 -62.44 35.65 29.77
CA VAL A 338 -63.82 35.97 29.37
C VAL A 338 -64.40 35.38 28.06
N ALA A 339 -65.31 34.42 28.30
CA ALA A 339 -66.64 34.16 27.71
C ALA A 339 -66.89 34.13 26.17
N VAL A 340 -67.25 32.94 25.64
CA VAL A 340 -68.59 32.46 25.16
C VAL A 340 -69.56 33.53 24.58
N PRO A 341 -70.45 33.29 23.56
CA PRO A 341 -70.88 32.03 22.90
C PRO A 341 -71.09 32.05 21.35
N GLU A 342 -71.50 30.87 20.85
CA GLU A 342 -72.55 30.60 19.82
C GLU A 342 -72.34 30.91 18.34
N GLY A 343 -72.61 29.88 17.53
CA GLY A 343 -73.49 30.07 16.38
C GLY A 343 -73.15 29.23 15.14
N LEU A 344 -73.98 28.20 14.91
CA LEU A 344 -74.40 27.67 13.60
C LEU A 344 -73.31 26.98 12.73
N ALA A 345 -73.55 25.91 11.99
CA ALA A 345 -74.70 25.04 11.80
C ALA A 345 -74.24 23.90 10.87
N VAL A 346 -74.68 22.69 11.20
CA VAL A 346 -75.33 21.72 10.28
C VAL A 346 -74.52 21.07 9.15
N GLY A 347 -74.62 19.73 9.13
CA GLY A 347 -74.80 18.94 7.90
C GLY A 347 -73.77 17.83 7.70
N GLN A 348 -73.88 16.70 8.41
CA GLN A 348 -74.49 15.42 7.95
C GLN A 348 -73.64 14.64 6.92
N HIS A 349 -73.10 13.48 7.34
CA HIS A 349 -73.51 12.09 6.99
C HIS A 349 -73.14 11.67 5.56
N GLY A 350 -72.66 10.46 5.25
CA GLY A 350 -72.39 9.18 5.94
C GLY A 350 -71.51 8.35 4.98
N GLN A 351 -70.55 7.55 5.46
CA GLN A 351 -70.64 6.13 5.80
C GLN A 351 -71.09 5.16 4.70
N GLY A 352 -70.27 4.12 4.49
CA GLY A 352 -70.58 2.80 3.92
C GLY A 352 -70.41 2.71 2.40
N GLU A 353 -69.89 1.64 1.79
CA GLU A 353 -69.44 0.32 2.26
C GLU A 353 -68.76 -0.37 1.07
N ALA A 354 -67.87 -1.31 1.35
CA ALA A 354 -67.13 -2.10 0.37
C ALA A 354 -67.94 -3.30 -0.15
N VAL A 355 -67.79 -3.68 -1.43
CA VAL A 355 -68.02 -5.06 -1.89
C VAL A 355 -67.06 -5.42 -3.04
N VAL A 356 -66.48 -6.62 -2.88
CA VAL A 356 -65.53 -7.35 -3.72
C VAL A 356 -66.24 -8.05 -4.89
N GLY A 357 -65.59 -8.16 -6.05
CA GLY A 357 -66.05 -8.99 -7.17
C GLY A 357 -64.92 -9.36 -8.14
N HIS A 358 -64.44 -10.59 -8.00
CA HIS A 358 -63.52 -11.29 -8.90
C HIS A 358 -64.23 -11.71 -10.20
N GLU A 359 -63.61 -11.57 -11.38
CA GLU A 359 -63.64 -12.62 -12.42
C GLU A 359 -62.61 -12.37 -13.53
N ARG A 360 -61.81 -13.41 -13.83
CA ARG A 360 -60.89 -13.48 -14.97
C ARG A 360 -61.54 -14.34 -16.04
N VAL A 361 -61.58 -13.87 -17.30
CA VAL A 361 -61.76 -14.74 -18.48
C VAL A 361 -60.85 -14.25 -19.61
N ALA A 362 -60.21 -15.21 -20.28
CA ALA A 362 -59.14 -15.08 -21.25
C ALA A 362 -59.61 -14.76 -22.69
N GLY A 363 -58.76 -14.09 -23.47
CA GLY A 363 -58.93 -13.88 -24.92
C GLY A 363 -57.58 -13.62 -25.59
N ARG A 364 -57.31 -14.34 -26.69
CA ARG A 364 -56.03 -14.55 -27.41
C ARG A 364 -55.44 -13.31 -28.14
N PRO A 365 -54.15 -13.36 -28.56
CA PRO A 365 -53.45 -12.25 -29.20
C PRO A 365 -53.65 -12.18 -30.73
N VAL A 366 -53.56 -10.98 -31.29
CA VAL A 366 -53.58 -10.69 -32.73
C VAL A 366 -52.21 -10.09 -33.13
N PRO A 367 -51.48 -10.65 -34.11
CA PRO A 367 -50.32 -10.01 -34.72
C PRO A 367 -50.68 -9.40 -36.09
N GLY A 368 -50.13 -8.23 -36.42
CA GLY A 368 -50.34 -7.63 -37.74
C GLY A 368 -49.55 -6.34 -37.98
N ASP A 369 -48.41 -6.50 -38.65
CA ASP A 369 -47.78 -5.68 -39.70
C ASP A 369 -47.96 -4.15 -39.78
N ARG A 370 -46.81 -3.48 -39.91
CA ARG A 370 -46.46 -2.43 -40.92
C ARG A 370 -44.99 -2.00 -40.66
N VAL A 371 -44.00 -2.34 -41.51
CA VAL A 371 -43.66 -1.79 -42.85
C VAL A 371 -43.09 -0.35 -42.81
N LEU A 372 -41.80 -0.25 -43.19
CA LEU A 372 -41.02 0.84 -43.84
C LEU A 372 -41.20 2.32 -43.39
N ALA A 373 -40.24 3.25 -43.42
CA ALA A 373 -38.79 3.35 -43.59
C ALA A 373 -38.44 4.88 -43.35
N PRO A 374 -37.34 5.50 -43.84
CA PRO A 374 -36.48 6.41 -43.05
C PRO A 374 -36.61 7.92 -43.40
N HIS A 375 -35.98 8.80 -42.62
CA HIS A 375 -35.39 10.13 -42.96
C HIS A 375 -35.18 10.90 -41.64
N GLY A 376 -34.03 11.51 -41.34
CA GLY A 376 -33.51 12.75 -41.91
C GLY A 376 -32.88 13.53 -40.74
N GLU A 377 -31.57 13.73 -40.75
CA GLU A 377 -30.92 15.04 -40.91
C GLU A 377 -31.15 16.10 -39.81
N ARG A 378 -30.01 16.55 -39.25
CA ARG A 378 -29.69 17.88 -38.70
C ARG A 378 -30.29 18.27 -37.34
N ARG A 379 -29.40 18.61 -36.39
CA ARG A 379 -29.03 20.03 -36.11
C ARG A 379 -27.95 20.15 -35.04
N ARG A 380 -26.87 20.85 -35.42
CA ARG A 380 -26.00 21.60 -34.51
C ARG A 380 -26.77 22.83 -34.03
N VAL A 381 -26.63 23.21 -32.76
CA VAL A 381 -26.74 24.63 -32.33
C VAL A 381 -25.78 24.87 -31.17
N ALA A 382 -24.89 25.83 -31.35
CA ALA A 382 -24.19 26.58 -30.32
C ALA A 382 -24.76 28.01 -30.33
N ALA A 383 -24.96 28.62 -29.16
CA ALA A 383 -25.12 30.07 -28.94
C ALA A 383 -25.15 30.31 -27.40
N ALA A 384 -24.16 31.00 -26.83
CA ALA A 384 -24.08 32.47 -26.63
C ALA A 384 -24.78 32.87 -25.30
N GLU A 385 -24.05 33.22 -24.24
CA GLU A 385 -23.39 34.51 -23.95
C GLU A 385 -24.37 35.70 -23.83
N VAL A 386 -24.61 36.16 -22.59
CA VAL A 386 -25.22 37.47 -22.30
C VAL A 386 -24.42 38.17 -21.19
N ARG A 387 -23.90 39.34 -21.56
CA ARG A 387 -23.21 40.36 -20.74
C ARG A 387 -24.13 40.99 -19.70
N ARG A 388 -23.52 41.48 -18.60
CA ARG A 388 -23.71 42.86 -18.10
C ARG A 388 -22.56 43.29 -17.16
N ALA A 389 -21.82 44.31 -17.61
CA ALA A 389 -21.05 45.24 -16.78
C ALA A 389 -22.03 46.29 -16.17
N GLY A 390 -21.79 47.03 -15.08
CA GLY A 390 -20.62 47.25 -14.21
C GLY A 390 -20.96 48.32 -13.15
N ARG A 391 -19.91 48.84 -12.47
CA ARG A 391 -19.86 49.83 -11.36
C ARG A 391 -20.12 49.21 -9.97
N GLY A 392 -19.30 49.33 -8.92
CA GLY A 392 -18.11 50.14 -8.65
C GLY A 392 -18.33 50.92 -7.35
N HIS A 393 -17.73 50.49 -6.22
CA HIS A 393 -17.21 51.31 -5.11
C HIS A 393 -16.66 50.42 -3.97
N ASP A 394 -15.47 50.79 -3.49
CA ASP A 394 -14.87 50.69 -2.15
C ASP A 394 -15.54 49.80 -1.09
N ASP A 395 -14.77 48.92 -0.42
CA ASP A 395 -14.06 49.33 0.80
C ASP A 395 -13.18 48.19 1.39
N ALA A 396 -12.05 48.62 1.94
CA ALA A 396 -11.38 48.12 3.14
C ALA A 396 -11.11 46.61 3.42
N ARG A 397 -9.80 46.31 3.39
CA ARG A 397 -8.95 45.84 4.52
C ARG A 397 -8.61 44.34 4.66
N HIS A 398 -7.29 44.17 4.85
CA HIS A 398 -6.53 43.10 5.51
C HIS A 398 -6.01 41.94 4.64
N VAL A 399 -4.89 42.24 3.97
CA VAL A 399 -3.84 41.27 3.65
C VAL A 399 -2.56 41.80 4.30
N GLU A 400 -1.97 41.04 5.22
CA GLU A 400 -0.57 41.23 5.62
C GLU A 400 0.26 40.09 4.97
N PRO A 401 1.45 40.39 4.40
CA PRO A 401 2.16 39.48 3.53
C PRO A 401 3.39 38.82 4.17
N LEU A 402 3.73 37.64 3.65
CA LEU A 402 5.03 36.97 3.82
C LEU A 402 6.15 37.83 3.21
N LEU A 403 7.13 38.20 4.05
CA LEU A 403 8.37 38.87 3.64
C LEU A 403 9.25 37.94 2.80
N GLY A 404 9.61 38.45 1.62
CA GLY A 404 10.75 37.99 0.84
C GLY A 404 12.07 38.59 1.34
N ALA A 405 13.14 37.89 0.98
CA ALA A 405 14.53 38.26 1.16
C ALA A 405 14.90 39.57 0.42
N ASP A 406 15.86 40.33 0.97
CA ASP A 406 17.04 40.76 0.21
C ASP A 406 18.13 41.41 1.10
N LEU A 407 19.36 40.95 0.85
CA LEU A 407 20.65 41.66 0.71
C LEU A 407 20.91 43.01 1.42
N GLY A 408 22.06 43.08 2.12
CA GLY A 408 23.02 44.18 1.94
C GLY A 408 23.65 44.85 3.18
N ALA A 409 25.00 44.84 3.23
CA ALA A 409 25.92 45.80 3.89
C ALA A 409 25.97 45.84 5.44
N ALA A 410 27.05 46.22 6.16
CA ALA A 410 28.48 46.50 5.95
C ALA A 410 29.11 46.77 7.36
N GLY A 411 30.45 46.62 7.49
CA GLY A 411 31.30 47.13 8.60
C GLY A 411 31.24 46.32 9.92
N ASP A 412 32.28 46.10 10.72
CA ASP A 412 33.60 46.73 10.81
C ASP A 412 34.54 45.87 11.69
N ALA A 413 35.85 46.05 11.46
CA ALA A 413 36.97 45.97 12.41
C ALA A 413 37.40 44.62 13.08
N ALA A 414 38.60 44.18 12.68
CA ALA A 414 39.50 43.28 13.41
C ALA A 414 40.16 43.98 14.63
N PRO A 415 40.87 43.27 15.56
CA PRO A 415 42.24 42.81 15.26
C PRO A 415 42.67 41.45 15.90
N GLU A 416 43.47 40.66 15.17
CA GLU A 416 44.52 39.74 15.70
C GLU A 416 45.67 40.58 16.34
N PRO A 417 46.67 40.07 17.13
CA PRO A 417 47.42 38.78 17.05
C PRO A 417 47.87 38.27 18.48
N PRO A 418 48.91 37.41 18.74
CA PRO A 418 49.96 36.90 17.84
C PRO A 418 50.37 35.42 17.88
N ARG A 419 51.09 35.11 16.79
CA ARG A 419 51.80 33.89 16.38
C ARG A 419 53.09 33.67 17.17
N GLU A 420 53.51 32.41 17.30
CA GLU A 420 54.93 32.00 17.30
C GLU A 420 55.08 30.62 16.63
N VAL A 421 55.63 30.56 15.39
CA VAL A 421 57.02 30.17 15.03
C VAL A 421 57.26 28.66 15.19
N ALA A 422 57.03 27.85 14.15
CA ALA A 422 57.99 27.46 13.10
C ALA A 422 59.20 26.66 13.57
N GLN A 423 59.32 25.41 13.10
CA GLN A 423 60.59 24.79 12.68
C GLN A 423 60.38 23.43 11.96
N ARG A 424 60.88 23.35 10.74
CA ARG A 424 61.33 22.18 9.94
C ARG A 424 62.66 22.64 9.30
N PRO A 425 63.42 21.82 8.56
CA PRO A 425 63.80 20.39 8.72
C PRO A 425 65.32 20.14 8.39
N VAL A 426 65.97 19.09 8.88
CA VAL A 426 67.22 18.48 8.31
C VAL A 426 67.35 17.07 8.96
N GLY A 427 67.73 15.94 8.37
CA GLY A 427 68.21 15.55 7.04
C GLY A 427 68.99 14.23 7.16
N GLY A 428 69.03 13.45 6.07
CA GLY A 428 69.98 12.34 5.81
C GLY A 428 69.65 10.98 6.46
N GLN A 429 69.95 9.82 5.89
CA GLN A 429 70.64 9.42 4.66
C GLN A 429 70.41 7.90 4.46
N ALA A 430 70.45 7.43 3.19
CA ALA A 430 71.06 6.18 2.66
C ALA A 430 70.77 4.81 3.35
N ALA A 431 70.66 3.64 2.71
CA ALA A 431 70.73 3.08 1.35
C ALA A 431 70.36 1.56 1.49
N PRO A 432 70.29 0.76 0.41
CA PRO A 432 69.62 -0.55 0.34
C PRO A 432 70.57 -1.76 0.47
N GLU A 433 70.03 -2.97 0.67
CA GLU A 433 70.56 -4.33 0.41
C GLU A 433 69.70 -5.32 1.24
N ALA A 434 69.44 -6.60 0.93
CA ALA A 434 69.60 -7.49 -0.20
C ALA A 434 68.85 -8.81 0.16
N SER A 435 68.38 -9.55 -0.85
CA SER A 435 68.37 -11.02 -0.98
C SER A 435 68.02 -11.92 0.22
N GLY A 436 67.05 -12.83 0.04
CA GLY A 436 67.21 -14.19 0.56
C GLY A 436 65.94 -15.02 0.82
N ARG A 437 65.63 -15.89 -0.15
CA ARG A 437 64.86 -17.15 -0.10
C ARG A 437 63.34 -17.12 0.00
#